data_AF-A0A6A4XD65-F1
#
_entry.id   AF-A0A6A4XD65-F1
#
_cell.length_a   1.000
_cell.length_b   1.000
_cell.length_c   1.000
_cell.angle_alpha   90.00
_cell.angle_beta   90.00
_cell.angle_gamma   90.00
#
_symmetry.space_group_name_H-M   'P 1'
#
loop_
_entity.id
_entity.type
_entity.pdbx_description
1 polymer ?
#
loop_
_entity_poly.entity_id
_entity_poly.type
_entity_poly.pdbx_seq_one_letter_code
_entity_poly.pdbx_strand_id
1 'polypeptide(L)'
;MDLAAAVRKVSDFLEKPMTEQQVVDLCDHLSFSSMSKNDKVNREVFRDVLMHENKSEKKFIRKGQIGDWKNYFDEDLNRRFDAWIAANSEGIDIQFQYE
;
A
#
# COMPACT_ATOMS: atom_id res chain seq x y z
N MET A 1 5.14 -1.75 9.20
CA MET A 1 6.12 -1.51 8.12
C MET A 1 6.96 -0.28 8.47
N ASP A 2 8.28 -0.39 8.38
CA ASP A 2 9.21 0.74 8.56
C ASP A 2 9.55 1.34 7.18
N LEU A 3 9.03 2.55 6.90
CA LEU A 3 9.25 3.23 5.62
C LEU A 3 10.72 3.65 5.43
N ALA A 4 11.39 4.07 6.50
CA ALA A 4 12.78 4.52 6.43
C ALA A 4 13.71 3.33 6.14
N ALA A 5 13.45 2.17 6.73
CA ALA A 5 14.18 0.94 6.41
C ALA A 5 13.98 0.53 4.94
N ALA A 6 12.76 0.62 4.42
CA ALA A 6 12.47 0.33 3.01
C ALA A 6 13.16 1.31 2.06
N VAL A 7 13.14 2.61 2.37
CA VAL A 7 13.85 3.64 1.61
C VAL A 7 15.35 3.35 1.55
N ARG A 8 15.98 3.05 2.69
CA ARG A 8 17.42 2.70 2.73
C ARG A 8 17.71 1.45 1.91
N LYS A 9 16.89 0.40 2.03
CA LYS A 9 17.03 -0.83 1.23
C LYS A 9 16.98 -0.56 -0.28
N VAL A 10 16.07 0.30 -0.74
CA VAL A 10 15.97 0.67 -2.16
C VAL A 10 17.16 1.55 -2.59
N SER A 11 17.58 2.49 -1.75
CA SER A 11 18.78 3.31 -1.95
C SER A 11 20.03 2.44 -2.15
N ASP A 12 20.22 1.45 -1.28
CA ASP A 12 21.34 0.52 -1.35
C ASP A 12 21.30 -0.34 -2.62
N PHE A 13 20.13 -0.87 -2.96
CA PHE A 13 19.93 -1.66 -4.19
C PHE A 13 20.26 -0.86 -5.46
N LEU A 14 19.96 0.44 -5.46
CA LEU A 14 20.23 1.33 -6.59
C LEU A 14 21.66 1.91 -6.58
N GLU A 15 22.47 1.59 -5.58
CA GLU A 15 23.81 2.17 -5.36
C GLU A 15 23.77 3.71 -5.30
N LYS A 16 22.74 4.25 -4.63
CA LYS A 16 22.51 5.70 -4.48
C LYS A 16 22.48 6.08 -3.00
N PRO A 17 23.64 6.22 -2.33
CA PRO A 17 23.69 6.51 -0.91
C PRO A 17 22.95 7.81 -0.59
N MET A 18 22.17 7.78 0.49
CA MET A 18 21.39 8.91 0.99
C MET A 18 21.90 9.32 2.37
N THR A 19 21.84 10.62 2.66
CA THR A 19 22.03 11.12 4.02
C THR A 19 20.78 10.84 4.85
N GLU A 20 20.92 10.80 6.18
CA GLU A 20 19.78 10.63 7.09
C GLU A 20 18.71 11.71 6.88
N GLN A 21 19.11 12.95 6.60
CA GLN A 21 18.16 14.02 6.28
C GLN A 21 17.37 13.72 5.00
N GLN A 22 18.04 13.23 3.94
CA GLN A 22 17.36 12.87 2.71
C GLN A 22 16.36 11.71 2.91
N VAL A 23 16.68 10.76 3.80
CA VAL A 23 15.75 9.67 4.15
C VAL A 23 14.52 10.23 4.86
N VAL A 24 14.70 11.14 5.82
CA VAL A 24 13.60 11.81 6.53
C VAL A 24 12.72 12.59 5.55
N ASP A 25 13.31 13.45 4.73
CA ASP A 25 12.60 14.28 3.74
C ASP A 25 11.80 13.40 2.76
N LEU A 26 12.39 12.28 2.33
CA LEU A 26 11.72 11.35 1.43
C LEU A 26 10.58 10.59 2.12
N CYS A 27 10.74 10.18 3.38
CA CYS A 27 9.68 9.53 4.15
C CYS A 27 8.46 10.46 4.31
N ASP A 28 8.70 11.74 4.61
CA ASP A 28 7.64 12.74 4.71
C ASP A 28 6.93 12.96 3.38
N HIS A 29 7.70 13.06 2.29
CA HIS A 29 7.17 13.17 0.94
C HIS A 29 6.32 11.96 0.53
N LEU A 30 6.76 10.75 0.88
CA LEU A 30 6.08 9.49 0.57
C LEU A 30 4.95 9.14 1.54
N SER A 31 4.73 9.94 2.59
CA SER A 31 3.65 9.72 3.55
C SER A 31 2.29 9.65 2.85
N PHE A 32 1.36 8.88 3.41
CA PHE A 32 0.00 8.76 2.87
C PHE A 32 -0.69 10.12 2.72
N SER A 33 -0.53 11.01 3.70
CA SER A 33 -1.10 12.37 3.68
C SER A 33 -0.54 13.19 2.52
N SER A 34 0.78 13.15 2.29
CA SER A 34 1.43 13.84 1.18
C SER A 34 0.98 13.26 -0.17
N MET A 35 1.12 11.95 -0.34
CA MET A 35 0.82 11.26 -1.59
C MET A 35 -0.66 11.35 -1.99
N SER A 36 -1.59 11.25 -1.04
CA SER A 36 -3.04 11.39 -1.30
C SER A 36 -3.45 12.76 -1.83
N LYS A 37 -2.66 13.80 -1.57
CA LYS A 37 -2.89 15.18 -2.04
C LYS A 37 -2.06 15.55 -3.26
N ASN A 38 -1.15 14.68 -3.70
CA ASN A 38 -0.26 14.96 -4.81
C ASN A 38 -0.93 14.59 -6.14
N ASP A 39 -1.31 15.60 -6.92
CA ASP A 39 -2.01 15.45 -8.21
C ASP A 39 -1.21 14.69 -9.28
N LYS A 40 0.11 14.56 -9.10
CA LYS A 40 0.95 13.77 -10.02
C LYS A 40 0.79 12.26 -9.82
N VAL A 41 0.23 11.82 -8.69
CA VAL A 41 0.19 10.40 -8.31
C VAL A 41 -1.18 9.93 -7.82
N ASN A 42 -2.03 10.85 -7.30
CA ASN A 42 -3.37 10.52 -6.78
C ASN A 42 -4.39 10.18 -7.87
N ARG A 43 -4.05 10.39 -9.15
CA ARG A 43 -4.88 10.12 -10.35
C ARG A 43 -6.22 10.86 -10.40
N GLU A 44 -6.44 11.88 -9.58
CA GLU A 44 -7.71 12.63 -9.55
C GLU A 44 -7.97 13.36 -10.88
N VAL A 45 -6.92 13.75 -11.61
CA VAL A 45 -7.02 14.37 -12.95
C VAL A 45 -7.72 13.45 -13.96
N PHE A 46 -7.62 12.13 -13.80
CA PHE A 46 -8.24 11.16 -14.70
C PHE A 46 -9.58 10.63 -14.18
N ARG A 47 -10.09 11.17 -13.07
CA ARG A 47 -11.29 10.68 -12.41
C ARG A 47 -12.48 10.62 -13.36
N ASP A 48 -12.70 11.65 -14.16
CA ASP A 48 -13.86 11.74 -15.04
C ASP A 48 -13.75 10.85 -16.30
N VAL A 49 -12.54 10.38 -16.63
CA VAL A 49 -12.27 9.52 -17.80
C VAL A 49 -12.21 8.04 -17.40
N LEU A 50 -11.71 7.71 -16.20
CA LEU A 50 -11.46 6.34 -15.76
C LEU A 50 -12.57 5.77 -14.85
N MET A 51 -13.41 6.60 -14.24
CA MET A 51 -14.44 6.15 -13.29
C MET A 51 -15.83 6.26 -13.93
N HIS A 52 -16.28 5.17 -14.55
CA HIS A 52 -17.60 5.09 -15.18
C HIS A 52 -18.76 4.99 -14.17
N GLU A 53 -18.50 4.56 -12.92
CA GLU A 53 -19.52 4.38 -11.88
C GLU A 53 -19.03 4.88 -10.50
N ASN A 54 -19.89 5.61 -9.77
CA ASN A 54 -19.68 6.15 -8.41
C ASN A 54 -18.44 7.04 -8.22
N LYS A 55 -18.44 8.17 -8.93
CA LYS A 55 -17.40 9.23 -8.87
C LYS A 55 -17.14 9.80 -7.46
N SER A 56 -18.07 9.67 -6.52
CA SER A 56 -17.98 10.28 -5.20
C SER A 56 -17.26 9.43 -4.14
N GLU A 57 -17.06 8.12 -4.35
CA GLU A 57 -16.64 7.20 -3.27
C GLU A 57 -15.28 6.52 -3.48
N LYS A 58 -14.68 6.58 -4.67
CA LYS A 58 -13.48 5.80 -4.98
C LYS A 58 -12.27 6.70 -5.33
N LYS A 59 -11.55 7.16 -4.29
CA LYS A 59 -10.20 7.72 -4.47
C LYS A 59 -9.20 6.63 -4.81
N PHE A 60 -8.23 6.92 -5.68
CA PHE A 60 -7.15 5.97 -5.99
C PHE A 60 -6.30 5.68 -4.74
N ILE A 61 -5.90 6.72 -4.02
CA ILE A 61 -5.25 6.61 -2.71
C ILE A 61 -6.34 6.66 -1.63
N ARG A 62 -6.79 5.47 -1.19
CA ARG A 62 -8.04 5.31 -0.40
C ARG A 62 -7.89 5.46 1.11
N LYS A 63 -7.25 4.49 1.79
CA LYS A 63 -7.09 4.49 3.27
C LYS A 63 -5.64 4.34 3.76
N GLY A 64 -4.79 3.64 3.00
CA GLY A 64 -3.36 3.51 3.34
C GLY A 64 -3.06 2.76 4.64
N GLN A 65 -3.91 1.80 5.01
CA GLN A 65 -3.78 1.04 6.27
C GLN A 65 -3.79 -0.46 6.01
N ILE A 66 -3.05 -1.20 6.84
CA ILE A 66 -3.07 -2.66 6.90
C ILE A 66 -4.31 -3.09 7.72
N GLY A 67 -4.87 -4.27 7.43
CA GLY A 67 -5.98 -4.82 8.20
C GLY A 67 -7.39 -4.32 7.83
N ASP A 68 -7.53 -3.42 6.84
CA ASP A 68 -8.85 -2.90 6.43
C ASP A 68 -9.80 -3.99 5.89
N TRP A 69 -9.28 -5.16 5.51
CA TRP A 69 -10.08 -6.32 5.11
C TRP A 69 -11.07 -6.76 6.19
N LYS A 70 -10.75 -6.55 7.48
CA LYS A 70 -11.62 -6.85 8.63
C LYS A 70 -12.94 -6.08 8.60
N ASN A 71 -13.00 -4.95 7.91
CA ASN A 71 -14.23 -4.17 7.75
C ASN A 71 -15.18 -4.74 6.68
N TYR A 72 -14.75 -5.76 5.93
CA TYR A 72 -15.49 -6.32 4.81
C TYR A 72 -15.69 -7.83 4.90
N PHE A 73 -14.87 -8.53 5.68
CA PHE A 73 -14.94 -9.98 5.83
C PHE A 73 -15.74 -10.35 7.06
N ASP A 74 -16.74 -11.22 6.87
CA ASP A 74 -17.36 -11.95 7.97
C ASP A 74 -16.55 -13.20 8.32
N GLU A 75 -16.97 -13.90 9.38
CA GLU A 75 -16.24 -15.07 9.90
C GLU A 75 -16.17 -16.23 8.90
N ASP A 76 -17.23 -16.49 8.13
CA ASP A 76 -17.21 -17.57 7.13
C ASP A 76 -16.28 -17.23 5.97
N LEU A 77 -16.35 -15.99 5.46
CA LEU A 77 -15.49 -15.54 4.38
C LEU A 77 -14.02 -15.56 4.80
N ASN A 78 -13.72 -15.10 6.03
CA ASN A 78 -12.37 -15.15 6.57
C ASN A 78 -11.82 -16.58 6.61
N ARG A 79 -12.57 -17.52 7.20
CA ARG A 79 -12.20 -18.94 7.26
C ARG A 79 -11.95 -19.55 5.88
N ARG A 80 -12.79 -19.21 4.90
CA ARG A 80 -12.65 -19.71 3.52
C ARG A 80 -11.41 -19.16 2.84
N PHE A 81 -11.10 -17.88 3.05
CA PHE A 81 -9.88 -17.27 2.49
C PHE A 81 -8.62 -17.80 3.18
N ASP A 82 -8.61 -17.99 4.49
CA ASP A 82 -7.48 -18.59 5.21
C ASP A 82 -7.14 -19.99 4.67
N ALA A 83 -8.16 -20.84 4.49
CA ALA A 83 -7.99 -22.16 3.91
C ALA A 83 -7.49 -22.12 2.46
N TRP A 84 -8.02 -21.18 1.67
CA TRP A 84 -7.58 -21.00 0.28
C TRP A 84 -6.13 -20.54 0.20
N ILE A 85 -5.72 -19.56 1.03
CA ILE A 85 -4.34 -19.07 1.08
C ILE A 85 -3.40 -20.21 1.44
N ALA A 86 -3.70 -20.97 2.51
CA ALA A 86 -2.85 -22.08 2.95
C ALA A 86 -2.66 -23.15 1.86
N ALA A 87 -3.73 -23.51 1.14
CA ALA A 87 -3.66 -24.49 0.06
C ALA A 87 -2.87 -23.99 -1.17
N ASN A 88 -2.86 -22.67 -1.42
CA ASN A 88 -2.22 -22.08 -2.61
C ASN A 88 -0.82 -21.54 -2.32
N SER A 89 -0.43 -21.39 -1.05
CA SER A 89 0.94 -21.03 -0.66
C SER A 89 1.77 -22.23 -0.21
N GLU A 90 1.25 -23.46 -0.35
CA GLU A 90 2.00 -24.68 -0.03
C GLU A 90 3.27 -24.76 -0.89
N GLY A 91 4.42 -24.93 -0.23
CA GLY A 91 5.74 -25.00 -0.89
C GLY A 91 6.36 -23.65 -1.25
N ILE A 92 5.72 -22.53 -0.91
CA ILE A 92 6.26 -21.18 -1.13
C ILE A 92 6.82 -20.64 0.20
N ASP A 93 8.11 -20.31 0.24
CA ASP A 93 8.75 -19.66 1.39
C ASP A 93 8.55 -18.14 1.34
N ILE A 94 7.28 -17.71 1.45
CA ILE A 94 6.90 -16.30 1.53
C ILE A 94 5.97 -16.12 2.74
N GLN A 95 6.28 -15.13 3.56
CA GLN A 95 5.48 -14.75 4.73
C GLN A 95 4.74 -13.45 4.45
N PHE A 96 3.43 -13.42 4.72
CA PHE A 96 2.58 -12.25 4.56
C PHE A 96 2.18 -11.68 5.92
N GLN A 97 2.13 -10.34 6.01
CA GLN A 97 1.58 -9.62 7.17
C GLN A 97 0.19 -9.11 6.81
N TYR A 98 -0.81 -9.59 7.52
CA TYR A 98 -2.21 -9.17 7.34
C TYR A 98 -2.61 -8.03 8.29
N GLU A 99 -1.70 -7.67 9.21
CA GLU A 99 -1.84 -6.68 10.29
C GLU A 99 -0.53 -5.91 10.50
#